data_AF-A0AAV0CCR9-F1
#
_entry.id   AF-A0AAV0CCR9-F1
#
_cell.length_a   1.000
_cell.length_b   1.000
_cell.length_c   1.000
_cell.angle_alpha   90.00
_cell.angle_beta   90.00
_cell.angle_gamma   90.00
#
_symmetry.space_group_name_H-M   'P 1'
#
loop_
_entity.id
_entity.type
_entity.pdbx_description
1 polymer ?
#
loop_
_entity_poly.entity_id
_entity_poly.type
_entity_poly.pdbx_seq_one_letter_code
_entity_poly.pdbx_strand_id
1 'polypeptide(L)'
;MSHSDMPQDNDSDMDEIEEDESREDMYRHIRYLFVVIQTAIYMLSLHVVNMHQNRVNRYSLARRPKTRDGYDYIHKILKEDPKDFRDIYRMYPDVFLKLCHIIREKQLLADTRYVSIEEMLATFLVIVGQNNRFGYL
;
A
#
# COMPACT_ATOMS: atom_id res chain seq x y z
N MET A 1 12.02 22.03 89.41
CA MET A 1 10.85 21.17 89.15
C MET A 1 10.75 21.02 87.64
N SER A 2 10.64 19.78 87.18
CA SER A 2 11.00 19.29 85.84
C SER A 2 10.38 20.04 84.66
N HIS A 3 11.21 20.36 83.66
CA HIS A 3 10.75 20.53 82.29
C HIS A 3 10.63 19.12 81.69
N SER A 4 9.41 18.71 81.37
CA SER A 4 9.13 17.46 80.68
C SER A 4 9.50 17.63 79.21
N ASP A 5 10.52 16.91 78.75
CA ASP A 5 10.78 16.71 77.33
C ASP A 5 9.71 15.78 76.77
N MET A 6 8.81 16.34 75.95
CA MET A 6 7.96 15.58 75.03
C MET A 6 8.72 15.50 73.70
N PRO A 7 9.08 14.30 73.21
CA PRO A 7 9.54 14.17 71.84
C PRO A 7 8.31 14.23 70.93
N GLN A 8 8.13 15.35 70.26
CA GLN A 8 7.32 15.45 69.05
C GLN A 8 8.28 15.82 67.91
N ASP A 9 7.96 15.36 66.71
CA ASP A 9 8.64 15.66 65.44
C ASP A 9 9.71 14.64 65.03
N ASN A 10 9.26 13.44 64.66
CA ASN A 10 10.03 12.53 63.80
C ASN A 10 9.15 11.75 62.81
N ASP A 11 7.82 11.72 63.02
CA ASP A 11 6.90 11.04 62.10
C ASP A 11 6.52 11.93 60.91
N SER A 12 6.37 13.25 61.12
CA SER A 12 6.01 14.22 60.06
C SER A 12 7.03 14.31 58.93
N ASP A 13 8.32 14.30 59.27
CA ASP A 13 9.40 14.47 58.28
C ASP A 13 9.58 13.20 57.43
N MET A 14 9.31 12.01 57.99
CA MET A 14 9.38 10.75 57.25
C MET A 14 8.18 10.59 56.31
N ASP A 15 6.97 10.95 56.75
CA ASP A 15 5.76 10.95 55.93
C ASP A 15 5.88 11.93 54.74
N GLU A 16 6.47 13.12 54.95
CA GLU A 16 6.70 14.10 53.87
C GLU A 16 7.74 13.60 52.82
N ILE A 17 8.80 12.92 53.26
CA ILE A 17 9.83 12.35 52.36
C ILE A 17 9.23 11.20 51.52
N GLU A 18 8.40 10.33 52.12
CA GLU A 18 7.73 9.25 51.41
C GLU A 18 6.72 9.77 50.37
N GLU A 19 5.99 10.85 50.68
CA GLU A 19 5.08 11.51 49.73
C GLU A 19 5.84 12.19 48.57
N ASP A 20 7.01 12.77 48.82
CA ASP A 20 7.87 13.36 47.78
C ASP A 20 8.50 12.31 46.87
N GLU A 21 9.01 11.20 47.42
CA GLU A 21 9.58 10.10 46.64
C GLU A 21 8.49 9.43 45.77
N SER A 22 7.29 9.25 46.32
CA SER A 22 6.10 8.76 45.58
C SER A 22 5.69 9.69 44.44
N ARG A 23 5.75 11.02 44.65
CA ARG A 23 5.51 12.01 43.59
C ARG A 23 6.58 11.97 42.52
N GLU A 24 7.85 11.90 42.88
CA GLU A 24 8.96 11.78 41.94
C GLU A 24 8.85 10.54 41.07
N ASP A 25 8.47 9.41 41.65
CA ASP A 25 8.23 8.16 40.93
C ASP A 25 7.02 8.24 40.01
N MET A 26 5.93 8.87 40.45
CA MET A 26 4.80 9.16 39.57
C MET A 26 5.24 10.00 38.36
N TYR A 27 6.03 11.06 38.56
CA TYR A 27 6.57 11.87 37.46
C TYR A 27 7.54 11.08 36.57
N ARG A 28 8.36 10.20 37.14
CA ARG A 28 9.24 9.29 36.40
C ARG A 28 8.44 8.36 35.49
N HIS A 29 7.37 7.78 36.00
CA HIS A 29 6.46 6.92 35.23
C HIS A 29 5.76 7.69 34.12
N ILE A 30 5.26 8.91 34.39
CA ILE A 30 4.65 9.76 33.38
C ILE A 30 5.64 10.09 32.25
N ARG A 31 6.88 10.44 32.59
CA ARG A 31 7.93 10.71 31.59
C ARG A 31 8.25 9.47 30.76
N TYR A 32 8.36 8.30 31.41
CA TYR A 32 8.61 7.05 30.71
C TYR A 32 7.46 6.71 29.73
N LEU A 33 6.20 6.80 30.19
CA LEU A 33 5.03 6.59 29.35
C LEU A 33 4.99 7.57 28.17
N PHE A 34 5.33 8.84 28.39
CA PHE A 34 5.41 9.84 27.32
C PHE A 34 6.44 9.46 26.24
N VAL A 35 7.65 9.02 26.64
CA VAL A 35 8.68 8.56 25.70
C VAL A 35 8.19 7.33 24.93
N VAL A 36 7.57 6.36 25.60
CA VAL A 36 7.01 5.17 24.94
C VAL A 36 5.95 5.54 23.91
N ILE A 37 5.01 6.43 24.25
CA ILE A 37 3.97 6.91 23.33
C ILE A 37 4.62 7.63 22.13
N GLN A 38 5.59 8.49 22.37
CA GLN A 38 6.27 9.24 21.32
C GLN A 38 7.01 8.30 20.34
N THR A 39 7.68 7.27 20.86
CA THR A 39 8.35 6.26 20.02
C THR A 39 7.34 5.42 19.24
N ALA A 40 6.20 5.04 19.84
CA ALA A 40 5.15 4.31 19.15
C ALA A 40 4.54 5.14 18.01
N ILE A 41 4.26 6.42 18.24
CA ILE A 41 3.79 7.35 17.20
C ILE A 41 4.83 7.48 16.08
N TYR A 42 6.10 7.65 16.42
CA TYR A 42 7.17 7.74 15.43
C TYR A 42 7.24 6.46 14.57
N MET A 43 7.23 5.28 15.19
CA MET A 43 7.27 4.00 14.48
C MET A 43 6.02 3.76 13.62
N LEU A 44 4.83 4.14 14.10
CA LEU A 44 3.60 4.08 13.32
C LEU A 44 3.67 5.05 12.13
N SER A 45 4.17 6.27 12.33
CA SER A 45 4.32 7.26 11.26
C SER A 45 5.32 6.77 10.19
N LEU A 46 6.45 6.20 10.61
CA LEU A 46 7.43 5.59 9.72
C LEU A 46 6.84 4.38 8.99
N HIS A 47 6.03 3.56 9.65
CA HIS A 47 5.36 2.43 9.03
C HIS A 47 4.32 2.88 8.00
N VAL A 48 3.53 3.91 8.30
CA VAL A 48 2.57 4.52 7.37
C VAL A 48 3.29 5.13 6.17
N VAL A 49 4.38 5.86 6.38
CA VAL A 49 5.22 6.42 5.31
C VAL A 49 5.81 5.31 4.45
N ASN A 50 6.41 4.29 5.06
CA ASN A 50 6.95 3.10 4.35
C ASN A 50 5.85 2.32 3.61
N MET A 51 4.66 2.18 4.20
CA MET A 51 3.49 1.57 3.56
C MET A 51 2.99 2.43 2.39
N HIS A 52 3.01 3.76 2.51
CA HIS A 52 2.67 4.68 1.43
C HIS A 52 3.71 4.60 0.31
N GLN A 53 5.00 4.52 0.64
CA GLN A 53 6.10 4.33 -0.30
C GLN A 53 6.01 2.97 -1.01
N ASN A 54 5.71 1.89 -0.29
CA ASN A 54 5.53 0.54 -0.85
C ASN A 54 4.24 0.40 -1.67
N ARG A 55 3.20 1.18 -1.37
CA ARG A 55 1.98 1.26 -2.20
C ARG A 55 2.18 2.13 -3.44
N VAL A 56 3.06 3.12 -3.39
CA VAL A 56 3.47 3.95 -4.54
C VAL A 56 4.56 3.27 -5.37
N ASN A 57 5.23 2.23 -4.84
CA ASN A 57 6.14 1.36 -5.59
C ASN A 57 5.40 0.28 -6.40
N ARG A 58 4.17 0.55 -6.82
CA ARG A 58 3.60 -0.08 -8.01
C ARG A 58 4.34 0.52 -9.18
N TYR A 59 5.31 -0.21 -9.73
CA TYR A 59 5.95 0.00 -11.03
C TYR A 59 5.76 1.42 -11.56
N SER A 60 6.71 2.32 -11.29
CA SER A 60 6.70 3.67 -11.86
C SER A 60 6.43 3.62 -13.36
N LEU A 61 5.17 3.81 -13.75
CA LEU A 61 4.74 3.95 -15.15
C LEU A 61 5.34 5.23 -15.76
N ALA A 62 5.92 6.10 -14.94
CA ALA A 62 6.61 7.30 -15.35
C ALA A 62 7.98 7.04 -16.01
N ARG A 63 8.51 5.80 -15.95
CA ARG A 63 9.82 5.46 -16.53
C ARG A 63 9.78 4.33 -17.56
N ARG A 64 8.62 4.02 -18.13
CA ARG A 64 8.64 3.26 -19.40
C ARG A 64 8.99 4.25 -20.51
N PRO A 65 10.05 3.99 -21.31
CA PRO A 65 10.23 4.72 -22.55
C PRO A 65 8.92 4.65 -23.35
N LYS A 66 8.60 5.68 -24.12
CA LYS A 66 7.45 5.65 -25.03
C LYS A 66 7.76 4.66 -26.16
N THR A 67 7.59 3.37 -25.89
CA THR A 67 7.75 2.28 -26.85
C THR A 67 6.43 2.06 -27.55
N ARG A 68 6.46 1.95 -28.88
CA ARG A 68 5.29 1.53 -29.66
C ARG A 68 5.20 0.01 -29.79
N ASP A 69 6.12 -0.71 -29.16
CA ASP A 69 6.28 -2.16 -29.30
C ASP A 69 4.99 -2.93 -29.03
N GLY A 70 4.23 -2.55 -27.99
CA GLY A 70 2.94 -3.18 -27.68
C GLY A 70 1.89 -2.95 -28.78
N TYR A 71 1.76 -1.69 -29.23
CA TYR A 71 0.90 -1.34 -30.37
C TYR A 71 1.31 -2.10 -31.64
N ASP A 72 2.60 -2.09 -31.99
CA ASP A 72 3.14 -2.71 -33.20
C ASP A 72 2.96 -4.22 -33.15
N TYR A 73 3.17 -4.84 -31.99
CA TYR A 73 2.94 -6.26 -31.75
C TYR A 73 1.46 -6.63 -31.96
N ILE A 74 0.53 -5.89 -31.36
CA ILE A 74 -0.91 -6.15 -31.52
C ILE A 74 -1.33 -6.00 -32.99
N HIS A 75 -0.84 -4.98 -33.68
CA HIS A 75 -1.16 -4.78 -35.10
C HIS A 75 -0.52 -5.82 -36.02
N LYS A 76 0.62 -6.40 -35.61
CA LYS A 76 1.25 -7.52 -36.30
C LYS A 76 0.40 -8.78 -36.13
N ILE A 77 0.12 -9.20 -34.90
CA ILE A 77 -0.62 -10.46 -34.63
C ILE A 77 -2.06 -10.42 -35.17
N LEU A 78 -2.69 -9.24 -35.24
CA LEU A 78 -4.01 -9.07 -35.88
C LEU A 78 -3.99 -9.30 -37.41
N LYS A 79 -2.82 -9.18 -38.05
CA LYS A 79 -2.64 -9.42 -39.50
C LYS A 79 -2.12 -10.84 -39.82
N GLU A 80 -1.70 -11.58 -38.81
CA GLU A 80 -1.20 -12.96 -38.93
C GLU A 80 -2.38 -13.96 -38.97
N ASP A 81 -2.11 -15.26 -38.77
CA ASP A 81 -3.16 -16.28 -38.77
C ASP A 81 -4.16 -15.99 -37.63
N PRO A 82 -5.47 -15.84 -37.93
CA PRO A 82 -6.51 -15.64 -36.92
C PRO A 82 -6.54 -16.73 -35.84
N LYS A 83 -6.04 -17.94 -36.14
CA LYS A 83 -5.92 -19.02 -35.15
C LYS A 83 -4.95 -18.68 -34.04
N ASP A 84 -3.78 -18.12 -34.37
CA ASP A 84 -2.75 -17.77 -33.39
C ASP A 84 -3.27 -16.70 -32.43
N PHE A 85 -3.94 -15.68 -32.97
CA PHE A 85 -4.61 -14.66 -32.17
C PHE A 85 -5.65 -15.29 -31.23
N ARG A 86 -6.48 -16.20 -31.74
CA ARG A 86 -7.53 -16.85 -30.95
C ARG A 86 -6.96 -17.76 -29.87
N ASP A 87 -5.85 -18.42 -30.12
CA ASP A 87 -5.26 -19.34 -29.14
C ASP A 87 -4.62 -18.57 -27.97
N ILE A 88 -4.06 -17.39 -28.24
CA ILE A 88 -3.50 -16.49 -27.22
C ILE A 88 -4.60 -15.74 -26.46
N TYR A 89 -5.52 -15.08 -27.17
CA TYR A 89 -6.48 -14.13 -26.59
C TYR A 89 -7.87 -14.72 -26.35
N ARG A 90 -8.11 -15.97 -26.77
CA ARG A 90 -9.40 -16.68 -26.65
C ARG A 90 -10.58 -15.93 -27.26
N MET A 91 -10.31 -15.06 -28.23
CA MET A 91 -11.28 -14.23 -28.93
C MET A 91 -10.91 -14.14 -30.42
N TYR A 92 -11.91 -14.05 -31.29
CA TYR A 92 -11.67 -13.82 -32.71
C TYR A 92 -11.17 -12.39 -32.97
N PRO A 93 -10.23 -12.16 -33.90
CA PRO A 93 -9.67 -10.84 -34.17
C PRO A 93 -10.69 -9.76 -34.53
N ASP A 94 -11.70 -10.09 -35.32
CA ASP A 94 -12.77 -9.18 -35.73
C ASP A 94 -13.68 -8.78 -34.56
N VAL A 95 -14.01 -9.75 -33.69
CA VAL A 95 -14.75 -9.51 -32.44
C VAL A 95 -13.94 -8.63 -31.50
N PHE A 96 -12.64 -8.88 -31.39
CA PHE A 96 -11.72 -8.06 -30.60
C PHE A 96 -11.70 -6.60 -31.07
N LEU A 97 -11.54 -6.37 -32.38
CA LEU A 97 -11.55 -5.02 -32.96
C LEU A 97 -12.89 -4.31 -32.74
N LYS A 98 -14.00 -5.04 -32.89
CA LYS A 98 -15.34 -4.49 -32.63
C LYS A 98 -15.52 -4.11 -31.17
N LEU A 99 -14.99 -4.91 -30.24
CA LEU A 99 -15.00 -4.60 -28.81
C LEU A 99 -14.16 -3.35 -28.50
N CYS A 100 -12.95 -3.24 -29.07
CA CYS A 100 -12.13 -2.03 -28.96
C CYS A 100 -12.89 -0.79 -29.47
N HIS A 101 -13.59 -0.90 -30.60
CA HIS A 101 -14.39 0.19 -31.14
C HIS A 101 -15.53 0.61 -30.21
N ILE A 102 -16.30 -0.34 -29.67
CA ILE A 102 -17.39 -0.06 -28.73
C ILE A 102 -16.85 0.63 -27.47
N ILE A 103 -15.73 0.14 -26.92
CA ILE A 103 -15.09 0.73 -25.73
C ILE A 103 -14.69 2.19 -25.99
N ARG A 104 -14.10 2.48 -27.16
CA ARG A 104 -13.75 3.83 -27.60
C ARG A 104 -14.98 4.72 -27.73
N GLU A 105 -16.01 4.25 -28.43
CA GLU A 105 -17.24 5.00 -28.70
C GLU A 105 -17.99 5.35 -27.42
N LYS A 106 -18.05 4.41 -26.47
CA LYS A 106 -18.71 4.59 -25.18
C LYS A 106 -17.85 5.31 -24.13
N GLN A 107 -16.63 5.71 -24.47
CA GLN A 107 -15.66 6.34 -23.57
C GLN A 107 -15.41 5.54 -22.28
N LEU A 108 -15.54 4.20 -22.35
CA LEU A 108 -15.32 3.32 -21.20
C LEU A 108 -13.82 3.18 -20.89
N LEU A 109 -12.99 3.35 -21.92
CA LEU A 109 -11.54 3.39 -21.82
C LEU A 109 -11.01 4.34 -22.90
N ALA A 110 -9.88 4.99 -22.61
CA ALA A 110 -9.19 5.88 -23.53
C ALA A 110 -7.75 5.40 -23.72
N ASP A 111 -7.17 5.66 -24.89
CA ASP A 111 -5.73 5.50 -25.05
C ASP A 111 -5.01 6.39 -24.05
N THR A 112 -3.88 5.91 -23.54
CA THR A 112 -2.98 6.73 -22.73
C THR A 112 -1.79 7.17 -23.58
N ARG A 113 -0.94 8.03 -23.02
CA ARG A 113 0.35 8.39 -23.65
C ARG A 113 1.24 7.17 -23.97
N TYR A 114 1.03 6.05 -23.26
CA TYR A 114 1.96 4.92 -23.23
C TYR A 114 1.36 3.61 -23.77
N VAL A 115 0.04 3.45 -23.75
CA VAL A 115 -0.63 2.17 -24.02
C VAL A 115 -1.94 2.44 -24.76
N SER A 116 -2.19 1.69 -25.85
CA SER A 116 -3.46 1.77 -26.59
C SER A 116 -4.54 0.88 -25.98
N ILE A 117 -5.80 1.15 -26.29
CA ILE A 117 -6.94 0.35 -25.82
C ILE A 117 -6.81 -1.11 -26.27
N GLU A 118 -6.31 -1.36 -27.47
CA GLU A 118 -6.07 -2.70 -28.00
C GLU A 118 -5.04 -3.44 -27.12
N GLU A 119 -3.94 -2.78 -26.75
CA GLU A 119 -2.93 -3.37 -25.87
C GLU A 119 -3.47 -3.63 -24.45
N MET A 120 -4.25 -2.70 -23.89
CA MET A 120 -4.90 -2.88 -22.60
C MET A 120 -5.87 -4.07 -22.61
N LEU A 121 -6.74 -4.13 -23.62
CA LEU A 121 -7.72 -5.20 -23.76
C LEU A 121 -7.05 -6.55 -24.02
N ALA A 122 -6.04 -6.59 -24.87
CA ALA A 122 -5.25 -7.78 -25.14
C ALA A 122 -4.58 -8.30 -23.86
N THR A 123 -4.00 -7.41 -23.06
CA THR A 123 -3.41 -7.75 -21.76
C THR A 123 -4.47 -8.29 -20.80
N PHE A 124 -5.63 -7.65 -20.73
CA PHE A 124 -6.76 -8.13 -19.92
C PHE A 124 -7.19 -9.54 -20.34
N LEU A 125 -7.37 -9.79 -21.65
CA LEU A 125 -7.77 -11.10 -22.18
C LEU A 125 -6.76 -12.20 -21.86
N VAL A 126 -5.46 -11.90 -21.93
CA VAL A 126 -4.41 -12.85 -21.53
C VAL A 126 -4.52 -13.18 -20.04
N ILE A 127 -4.69 -12.17 -19.17
CA ILE A 127 -4.81 -12.38 -17.73
C ILE A 127 -6.04 -13.24 -17.39
N VAL A 128 -7.21 -12.92 -17.93
CA VAL A 128 -8.44 -13.68 -17.63
C VAL A 128 -8.47 -15.05 -18.31
N GLY A 129 -7.79 -15.20 -19.46
CA GLY A 129 -7.72 -16.43 -20.24
C GLY A 129 -6.72 -17.48 -19.70
N GLN A 130 -5.84 -17.10 -18.77
CA GLN A 130 -4.85 -18.01 -18.16
C GLN A 130 -5.46 -19.09 -17.24
N ASN A 131 -6.75 -19.01 -16.91
CA ASN A 131 -7.44 -19.95 -16.00
C ASN A 131 -7.68 -21.36 -16.56
N ASN A 132 -7.37 -21.63 -17.83
CA ASN A 132 -7.59 -22.94 -18.44
C ASN A 132 -6.59 -24.04 -17.99
N ARG A 133 -5.77 -23.80 -16.96
CA ARG A 133 -4.75 -24.73 -16.48
C ARG A 133 -5.21 -25.71 -15.40
N PHE A 134 -6.45 -25.61 -14.92
CA PHE A 134 -7.01 -26.50 -13.89
C PHE A 134 -8.20 -27.36 -14.36
N GLY A 135 -8.44 -27.46 -15.68
CA GLY A 135 -9.55 -28.23 -16.25
C GLY A 135 -9.30 -29.73 -16.43
N TYR A 136 -8.24 -30.28 -15.84
CA TYR A 136 -7.96 -31.72 -15.79
C TYR A 136 -7.31 -32.06 -14.45
N LEU A 137 -8.12 -32.13 -13.39
CA LEU A 137 -7.88 -32.96 -12.21
C LEU A 137 -9.17 -33.72 -11.91
#